data_AF-A0A527GHZ0-F1
#
_entry.id   AF-A0A527GHZ0-F1
#
_cell.length_a   1.000
_cell.length_b   1.000
_cell.length_c   1.000
_cell.angle_alpha   90.00
_cell.angle_beta   90.00
_cell.angle_gamma   90.00
#
_symmetry.space_group_name_H-M   'P 1'
#
loop_
_entity.id
_entity.type
_entity.pdbx_description
1 polymer ?
#
loop_
_entity_poly.entity_id
_entity_poly.type
_entity_poly.pdbx_seq_one_letter_code
_entity_poly.pdbx_strand_id
1 'polypeptide(L)'
;PGMRTLQVSDVASGIDTLFAEITELAPLCKFRDCTHVHEPGCAVQAALKAGTLDPERLARWRKLSDENQNNTPAQSGPRGAKSPG
;
A
#
# COMPACT_ATOMS: atom_id res chain seq x y z
N PRO A 1 -18.77 -18.87 20.53
CA PRO A 1 -17.69 -17.89 20.78
C PRO A 1 -16.55 -18.02 19.74
N GLY A 2 -16.18 -16.91 19.09
CA GLY A 2 -14.90 -16.76 18.39
C GLY A 2 -14.94 -16.71 16.86
N MET A 3 -15.12 -15.53 16.28
CA MET A 3 -14.74 -15.24 14.88
C MET A 3 -14.71 -13.72 14.63
N ARG A 4 -13.59 -13.05 14.92
CA ARG A 4 -13.40 -11.61 14.64
C ARG A 4 -11.99 -11.22 14.18
N THR A 5 -11.20 -12.16 13.65
CA THR A 5 -9.78 -11.90 13.32
C THR A 5 -9.43 -12.03 11.84
N LEU A 6 -10.30 -12.61 11.01
CA LEU A 6 -9.95 -12.92 9.61
C LEU A 6 -10.03 -11.73 8.65
N GLN A 7 -10.72 -10.65 9.02
CA GLN A 7 -11.03 -9.55 8.08
C GLN A 7 -9.90 -8.52 7.95
N VAL A 8 -9.04 -8.38 8.97
CA VAL A 8 -7.90 -7.42 8.96
C VAL A 8 -6.74 -7.93 8.11
N SER A 9 -6.47 -9.23 8.15
CA SER A 9 -5.41 -9.86 7.34
C SER A 9 -5.69 -9.76 5.84
N ASP A 10 -6.96 -9.83 5.44
CA ASP A 10 -7.38 -9.77 4.03
C ASP A 10 -7.14 -8.39 3.40
N VAL A 11 -7.39 -7.30 4.13
CA VAL A 11 -7.23 -5.93 3.61
C VAL A 11 -5.77 -5.51 3.52
N ALA A 12 -4.96 -5.81 4.54
CA ALA A 12 -3.52 -5.53 4.50
C ALA A 12 -2.86 -6.29 3.33
N SER A 13 -3.26 -7.55 3.11
CA SER A 13 -2.81 -8.35 1.96
C SER A 13 -3.28 -7.76 0.63
N GLY A 14 -4.47 -7.16 0.59
CA GLY A 14 -5.01 -6.49 -0.60
C GLY A 14 -4.24 -5.23 -1.00
N ILE A 15 -3.82 -4.40 -0.03
CA ILE A 15 -2.97 -3.23 -0.28
C ILE A 15 -1.60 -3.69 -0.77
N ASP A 16 -1.02 -4.70 -0.12
CA ASP A 16 0.29 -5.22 -0.52
C ASP A 16 0.28 -5.73 -1.97
N THR A 17 -0.76 -6.48 -2.34
CA THR A 17 -0.94 -6.98 -3.71
C THR A 17 -1.16 -5.86 -4.72
N LEU A 18 -1.97 -4.83 -4.38
CA LEU A 18 -2.27 -3.72 -5.29
C LEU A 18 -1.04 -2.85 -5.59
N PHE A 19 -0.11 -2.79 -4.64
CA PHE A 19 1.11 -1.99 -4.71
C PHE A 19 2.37 -2.85 -4.59
N ALA A 20 2.36 -4.03 -5.22
CA ALA A 20 3.48 -4.98 -5.21
C ALA A 20 4.81 -4.32 -5.61
N GLU A 21 4.80 -3.42 -6.59
CA GLU A 21 5.97 -2.65 -7.01
C GLU A 21 6.62 -1.84 -5.86
N ILE A 22 5.86 -1.46 -4.83
CA ILE A 22 6.38 -0.75 -3.64
C ILE A 22 6.80 -1.77 -2.59
N THR A 23 6.00 -2.81 -2.33
CA THR A 23 6.24 -3.78 -1.26
C THR A 23 7.38 -4.73 -1.58
N GLU A 24 7.66 -4.99 -2.86
CA GLU A 24 8.85 -5.70 -3.32
C GLU A 24 10.14 -4.87 -3.21
N LEU A 25 10.03 -3.53 -3.29
CA LEU A 25 11.17 -2.62 -3.11
C LEU A 25 11.44 -2.30 -1.63
N ALA A 26 10.41 -2.29 -0.79
CA ALA A 26 10.54 -2.01 0.65
C ALA A 26 11.63 -2.83 1.36
N PRO A 27 11.76 -4.17 1.19
CA PRO A 27 12.80 -4.96 1.85
C PRO A 27 14.22 -4.64 1.35
N LEU A 28 14.37 -3.97 0.21
CA LEU A 28 15.65 -3.53 -0.33
C LEU A 28 16.10 -2.18 0.26
N CYS A 29 15.28 -1.54 1.09
CA CYS A 29 15.67 -0.31 1.76
C CYS A 29 16.79 -0.55 2.78
N LYS A 30 17.67 0.44 2.91
CA LYS A 30 18.76 0.39 3.90
C LYS A 30 18.26 0.23 5.34
N PHE A 31 17.10 0.82 5.66
CA PHE A 31 16.51 0.81 6.99
C PHE A 31 15.25 -0.06 7.00
N ARG A 32 15.03 -0.78 8.10
CA ARG A 32 13.86 -1.67 8.27
C ARG A 32 12.56 -0.89 8.52
N ASP A 33 12.68 0.27 9.13
CA ASP A 33 11.62 1.22 9.48
C ASP A 33 11.49 2.35 8.44
N CYS A 34 11.86 2.07 7.18
CA CYS A 34 11.78 3.05 6.11
C CYS A 34 10.32 3.45 5.83
N THR A 35 10.01 4.72 6.04
CA THR A 35 8.81 5.47 5.67
C THR A 35 8.73 5.82 4.17
N HIS A 36 9.85 5.64 3.44
CA HIS A 36 9.99 5.92 2.01
C HIS A 36 9.76 7.39 1.62
N VAL A 37 10.06 8.35 2.51
CA VAL A 37 9.84 9.78 2.25
C VAL A 37 11.13 10.50 1.89
N HIS A 38 12.15 10.38 2.72
CA HIS A 38 13.40 11.15 2.59
C HIS A 38 14.64 10.35 2.99
N GLU A 39 14.48 9.09 3.33
CA GLU A 39 15.56 8.29 3.90
C GLU A 39 16.63 7.96 2.86
N PRO A 40 17.92 8.14 3.22
CA PRO A 40 19.01 7.81 2.33
C PRO A 40 19.10 6.29 2.13
N GLY A 41 19.26 5.85 0.88
CA GLY A 41 19.28 4.43 0.54
C GLY A 41 17.91 3.75 0.55
N CYS A 42 16.82 4.53 0.45
CA CYS A 42 15.48 4.00 0.19
C CYS A 42 15.36 3.53 -1.27
N ALA A 43 15.09 2.25 -1.47
CA ALA A 43 14.93 1.65 -2.80
C ALA A 43 13.69 2.18 -3.54
N VAL A 44 12.60 2.45 -2.81
CA VAL A 44 11.38 3.06 -3.36
C VAL A 44 11.67 4.46 -3.92
N GLN A 45 12.43 5.28 -3.18
CA GLN A 45 12.84 6.61 -3.65
C GLN A 45 13.82 6.53 -4.84
N ALA A 46 14.66 5.50 -4.89
CA ALA A 46 15.50 5.25 -6.06
C ALA A 46 14.67 4.91 -7.30
N ALA A 47 13.62 4.09 -7.17
CA ALA A 47 12.70 3.76 -8.24
C ALA A 47 11.92 5.00 -8.75
N LEU A 48 11.51 5.91 -7.84
CA LEU A 48 10.92 7.20 -8.25
C LEU A 48 11.89 8.02 -9.09
N LYS A 49 13.16 8.12 -8.66
CA LYS A 49 14.20 8.86 -9.40
C LYS A 49 14.52 8.22 -10.75
N ALA A 50 14.40 6.90 -10.85
CA ALA A 50 14.57 6.15 -12.08
C ALA A 50 13.33 6.21 -13.01
N GLY A 51 12.20 6.73 -12.53
CA GLY A 51 10.93 6.76 -13.27
C GLY A 51 10.27 5.38 -13.41
N THR A 52 10.73 4.38 -12.66
CA THR A 52 10.16 3.02 -12.67
C THR A 52 9.02 2.86 -11.68
N LEU A 53 8.88 3.81 -10.76
CA LEU A 53 7.74 3.94 -9.87
C LEU A 53 7.14 5.34 -10.05
N ASP A 54 5.82 5.40 -10.14
CA ASP A 54 5.12 6.67 -10.25
C ASP A 54 4.93 7.32 -8.85
N PRO A 55 5.25 8.62 -8.69
CA PRO A 55 5.14 9.30 -7.39
C PRO A 55 3.71 9.35 -6.87
N GLU A 56 2.70 9.37 -7.74
CA GLU A 56 1.29 9.33 -7.34
C GLU A 56 0.92 7.95 -6.77
N ARG A 57 1.50 6.87 -7.30
CA ARG A 57 1.31 5.52 -6.73
C ARG A 57 1.87 5.42 -5.31
N LEU A 58 3.06 5.97 -5.06
CA LEU A 58 3.62 6.01 -3.70
C LEU A 58 2.73 6.82 -2.75
N ALA A 59 2.24 7.99 -3.19
CA ALA A 59 1.35 8.82 -2.38
C ALA A 59 0.06 8.08 -1.99
N ARG A 60 -0.56 7.36 -2.96
CA ARG A 60 -1.77 6.55 -2.73
C ARG A 60 -1.51 5.39 -1.77
N TRP A 61 -0.41 4.66 -1.93
CA TRP A 61 -0.05 3.55 -1.04
C TRP A 61 0.15 4.02 0.39
N ARG A 62 0.85 5.14 0.61
CA ARG A 62 1.06 5.72 1.95
C ARG A 62 -0.25 6.07 2.62
N LYS A 63 -1.16 6.72 1.87
CA LYS A 63 -2.48 7.09 2.37
C LYS A 63 -3.28 5.86 2.81
N LEU A 64 -3.38 4.86 1.93
CA LEU A 64 -4.12 3.62 2.23
C LEU A 64 -3.49 2.81 3.36
N SER A 65 -2.15 2.79 3.45
CA SER A 65 -1.43 2.11 4.52
C SER A 65 -1.66 2.77 5.87
N ASP A 66 -1.57 4.11 5.93
CA ASP A 66 -1.87 4.90 7.14
C ASP A 66 -3.33 4.73 7.56
N GLU A 67 -4.27 4.84 6.60
CA GLU A 67 -5.68 4.59 6.84
C GLU A 67 -5.92 3.17 7.37
N ASN A 68 -5.25 2.14 6.83
CA ASN A 68 -5.38 0.77 7.33
C ASN A 68 -4.75 0.56 8.73
N GLN A 69 -3.70 1.30 9.08
CA GLN A 69 -3.11 1.25 10.42
C GLN A 69 -3.97 1.99 11.46
N ASN A 70 -4.60 3.10 11.07
CA ASN A 70 -5.33 3.99 11.97
C ASN A 70 -6.85 3.75 11.99
N ASN A 71 -7.43 3.20 10.92
CA ASN A 71 -8.85 2.89 10.77
C ASN A 71 -9.07 1.42 10.43
N THR A 72 -9.59 0.67 11.39
CA THR A 72 -10.56 -0.39 11.08
C THR A 72 -11.94 0.23 11.38
N PRO A 73 -12.91 0.41 10.44
CA PRO A 73 -13.16 -0.31 9.18
C PRO A 73 -13.54 0.53 7.90
N ALA A 74 -13.35 -0.12 6.75
CA ALA A 74 -14.14 -0.11 5.50
C ALA A 74 -14.22 1.13 4.55
N GLN A 75 -13.98 0.81 3.27
CA GLN A 75 -14.23 1.57 2.01
C GLN A 75 -13.03 2.39 1.52
N SER A 76 -12.49 2.20 0.32
CA SER A 76 -13.21 2.12 -0.95
C SER A 76 -12.35 1.46 -2.03
N GLY A 77 -12.92 0.50 -2.77
CA GLY A 77 -12.41 0.08 -4.08
C GLY A 77 -13.49 0.36 -5.13
N PRO A 78 -13.18 0.97 -6.29
CA PRO A 78 -14.17 1.23 -7.31
C PRO A 78 -14.45 -0.09 -8.05
N ARG A 79 -15.71 -0.48 -8.19
CA ARG A 79 -16.11 -1.39 -9.27
C ARG A 79 -17.22 -0.74 -10.07
N GLY A 80 -16.83 -0.33 -11.27
CA GLY A 80 -17.70 0.28 -12.25
C GLY A 80 -18.82 -0.65 -12.73
N ALA A 81 -19.87 0.03 -13.21
CA ALA A 81 -20.76 -0.33 -14.30
C ALA A 81 -21.23 -1.80 -14.42
N LYS A 82 -22.50 -2.05 -14.07
CA LYS A 82 -23.50 -2.69 -14.95
C LYS A 82 -24.91 -2.17 -14.62
N SER A 83 -25.51 -1.38 -15.51
CA SER A 83 -26.97 -1.40 -15.68
C SER A 83 -27.34 -2.71 -16.37
N PRO A 84 -28.39 -3.41 -15.91
CA PRO A 84 -29.55 -3.58 -16.77
C PRO A 84 -30.88 -3.55 -15.99
N GLY A 85 -31.93 -3.03 -16.64
CA GLY A 85 -33.31 -3.02 -16.17
C GLY A 85 -34.04 -1.76 -16.58
#